data_AF-A0A1I1ZRA4-F1
#
_entry.id   AF-A0A1I1ZRA4-F1
#
_cell.length_a   1.000
_cell.length_b   1.000
_cell.length_c   1.000
_cell.angle_alpha   90.00
_cell.angle_beta   90.00
_cell.angle_gamma   90.00
#
_symmetry.space_group_name_H-M   'P 1'
#
loop_
_entity.id
_entity.type
_entity.pdbx_description
1 polymer ?
#
loop_
_entity_poly.entity_id
_entity_poly.type
_entity_poly.pdbx_seq_one_letter_code
_entity_poly.pdbx_strand_id
1 'polypeptide(L)'
;MKSFKLSNSTNNNMLIAFEPVGETFMLPPNDQLQFLISEEEMGLGTDSLEIQIKLDEKKENLSVSVWSEKNAFQAFYNGLPVSL
;
A
#
# COMPACT_ATOMS: atom_id res chain seq x y z
N MET A 1 15.64 1.24 9.75
CA MET A 1 14.20 1.15 9.47
C MET A 1 14.00 0.24 8.27
N LYS A 2 13.10 -0.74 8.37
CA LYS A 2 12.74 -1.58 7.23
C LYS A 2 11.74 -0.81 6.36
N SER A 3 12.00 -0.76 5.07
CA SER A 3 11.14 -0.12 4.08
C SER A 3 10.93 -1.05 2.91
N PHE A 4 9.75 -1.02 2.31
CA PHE A 4 9.48 -1.70 1.06
C PHE A 4 8.86 -0.71 0.07
N LYS A 5 8.83 -1.09 -1.20
CA LYS A 5 8.29 -0.28 -2.29
C LYS A 5 7.25 -1.08 -3.06
N LEU A 6 6.19 -0.40 -3.45
CA LEU A 6 5.20 -0.91 -4.41
C LEU A 6 5.32 -0.07 -5.67
N SER A 7 5.64 -0.72 -6.79
CA SER A 7 5.77 -0.06 -8.08
C SER A 7 4.61 -0.44 -8.98
N ASN A 8 4.01 0.54 -9.66
CA ASN A 8 3.00 0.28 -10.68
C ASN A 8 3.68 0.20 -12.05
N SER A 9 3.97 -1.01 -12.51
CA SER A 9 4.57 -1.26 -13.84
C SER A 9 3.53 -1.38 -14.96
N THR A 10 2.26 -1.06 -14.69
CA THR A 10 1.19 -1.15 -15.69
C THR A 10 0.99 0.19 -16.39
N ASN A 11 0.17 0.19 -17.46
CA ASN A 11 -0.23 1.40 -18.17
C ASN A 11 -1.44 2.10 -17.54
N ASN A 12 -2.02 1.54 -16.48
CA ASN A 12 -3.22 2.04 -15.83
C ASN A 12 -2.92 2.51 -14.41
N ASN A 13 -3.75 3.41 -13.88
CA ASN A 13 -3.63 3.79 -12.47
C ASN A 13 -3.97 2.58 -11.58
N MET A 14 -3.26 2.43 -10.46
CA MET A 14 -3.47 1.40 -9.47
C MET A 14 -4.14 2.00 -8.23
N LEU A 15 -5.32 1.49 -7.84
CA LEU A 15 -5.98 1.88 -6.60
C LEU A 15 -5.35 1.10 -5.44
N ILE A 16 -4.80 1.79 -4.46
CA ILE A 16 -4.26 1.20 -3.24
C ILE A 16 -5.23 1.48 -2.11
N ALA A 17 -5.69 0.46 -1.39
CA ALA A 17 -6.49 0.57 -0.18
C ALA A 17 -5.62 0.20 1.02
N PHE A 18 -5.64 1.04 2.06
CA PHE A 18 -4.92 0.79 3.30
C PHE A 18 -5.90 0.29 4.35
N GLU A 19 -5.78 -0.97 4.73
CA GLU A 19 -6.66 -1.60 5.69
C GLU A 19 -5.98 -1.69 7.07
N PRO A 20 -6.73 -1.58 8.18
CA PRO A 20 -8.19 -1.43 8.27
C PRO A 20 -8.71 0.01 8.17
N VAL A 21 -7.82 1.00 7.98
CA VAL A 21 -8.18 2.43 8.07
C VAL A 21 -9.19 2.85 6.99
N GLY A 22 -9.16 2.18 5.83
CA GLY A 22 -10.09 2.38 4.73
C GLY A 22 -9.73 3.54 3.81
N GLU A 23 -8.57 4.16 4.01
CA GLU A 23 -8.06 5.20 3.12
C GLU A 23 -7.56 4.59 1.81
N THR A 24 -7.60 5.39 0.74
CA THR A 24 -7.20 4.95 -0.59
C THR A 24 -6.28 5.94 -1.28
N PHE A 25 -5.39 5.42 -2.11
CA PHE A 25 -4.45 6.21 -2.90
C PHE A 25 -4.40 5.69 -4.34
N MET A 26 -4.45 6.60 -5.31
CA MET A 26 -4.29 6.25 -6.72
C MET A 26 -2.82 6.41 -7.12
N LEU A 27 -2.13 5.29 -7.33
CA LEU A 27 -0.74 5.26 -7.81
C LEU A 27 -0.71 5.31 -9.35
N PRO A 28 -0.10 6.35 -9.96
CA PRO A 28 -0.03 6.47 -11.42
C PRO A 28 0.81 5.35 -12.08
N PRO A 29 0.63 5.13 -13.40
CA PRO A 29 1.51 4.29 -14.21
C PRO A 29 2.98 4.66 -14.07
N ASN A 30 3.85 3.65 -14.02
CA ASN A 30 5.31 3.76 -13.95
C ASN A 30 5.85 4.52 -12.73
N ASP A 31 5.05 4.62 -11.68
CA ASP A 31 5.43 5.29 -10.44
C ASP A 31 5.56 4.31 -9.28
N GLN A 32 6.05 4.79 -8.14
CA GLN A 32 6.25 3.97 -6.94
C GLN A 32 5.72 4.64 -5.67
N LEU A 33 5.22 3.80 -4.77
CA LEU A 33 4.88 4.18 -3.41
C LEU A 33 5.89 3.54 -2.45
N GLN A 34 6.44 4.34 -1.55
CA GLN A 34 7.33 3.85 -0.50
C GLN A 34 6.56 3.66 0.79
N PHE A 35 6.80 2.54 1.45
CA PHE A 35 6.25 2.25 2.76
C PHE A 35 7.35 2.20 3.80
N LEU A 36 7.14 2.92 4.90
CA LEU A 36 8.00 2.88 6.09
C LEU A 36 7.22 2.24 7.22
N ILE A 37 7.80 1.23 7.86
CA ILE A 37 7.30 0.73 9.13
C ILE A 37 7.63 1.79 10.19
N SER A 38 6.61 2.46 10.73
CA SER A 38 6.79 3.55 11.69
C SER A 38 7.01 3.01 13.10
N GLU A 39 6.33 1.93 13.47
CA GLU A 39 6.41 1.31 14.79
C GLU A 39 6.30 -0.22 14.68
N GLU A 40 7.32 -0.92 15.17
CA GLU A 40 7.31 -2.38 15.26
C GLU A 40 6.48 -2.81 16.48
N GLU A 41 5.62 -3.81 16.33
CA GLU A 41 4.89 -4.50 17.42
C GLU A 41 3.78 -3.71 18.15
N MET A 42 3.27 -2.63 17.56
CA MET A 42 2.15 -1.84 18.12
C MET A 42 0.74 -2.34 17.77
N GLY A 43 0.64 -3.32 16.87
CA GLY A 43 -0.63 -3.84 16.40
C GLY A 43 -1.17 -5.02 17.24
N LEU A 44 -2.45 -5.36 17.02
CA LEU A 44 -3.18 -6.37 17.81
C LEU A 44 -2.94 -7.83 17.36
N GLY A 45 -2.25 -8.04 16.23
CA GLY A 45 -2.12 -9.36 15.60
C GLY A 45 -0.69 -9.93 15.57
N THR A 46 -0.58 -11.16 15.09
CA THR A 46 0.70 -11.88 14.93
C THR A 46 1.31 -11.77 13.54
N ASP A 47 0.62 -11.15 12.59
CA ASP A 47 0.90 -11.31 11.17
C ASP A 47 1.97 -10.36 10.60
N SER A 48 2.67 -10.88 9.58
CA SER A 48 3.49 -10.12 8.65
C SER A 48 2.61 -9.21 7.80
N LEU A 49 3.10 -8.03 7.41
CA LEU A 49 2.48 -7.18 6.40
C LEU A 49 1.94 -8.01 5.23
N GLU A 50 0.64 -7.90 4.96
CA GLU A 50 -0.04 -8.55 3.85
C GLU A 50 -0.30 -7.54 2.73
N ILE A 51 -0.02 -7.95 1.50
CA ILE A 51 -0.31 -7.18 0.30
C ILE A 51 -1.15 -8.07 -0.61
N GLN A 52 -2.42 -7.74 -0.76
CA GLN A 52 -3.33 -8.41 -1.69
C GLN A 52 -3.42 -7.60 -2.98
N ILE A 53 -3.13 -8.24 -4.12
CA ILE A 53 -3.23 -7.63 -5.44
C ILE A 53 -4.39 -8.27 -6.18
N LYS A 54 -5.37 -7.46 -6.58
CA LYS A 54 -6.54 -7.89 -7.33
C LYS A 54 -6.62 -7.14 -8.66
N LEU A 55 -6.52 -7.91 -9.74
CA LEU A 55 -6.73 -7.43 -11.10
C LEU A 55 -8.19 -7.68 -11.49
N ASP A 56 -8.93 -6.62 -11.84
CA ASP A 56 -10.23 -6.78 -12.50
C ASP A 56 -10.01 -6.91 -14.02
N GLU A 57 -9.93 -8.16 -14.49
CA GLU A 57 -9.72 -8.49 -15.92
C GLU A 57 -10.78 -7.88 -16.84
N LYS A 58 -11.96 -7.50 -16.33
CA LYS A 58 -13.03 -6.91 -17.14
C LYS A 58 -12.94 -5.39 -17.26
N LYS A 59 -12.21 -4.72 -16.36
CA LYS A 59 -12.15 -3.25 -16.28
C LYS A 59 -10.74 -2.68 -16.42
N GLU A 60 -9.73 -3.54 -16.58
CA GLU A 60 -8.31 -3.19 -16.54
C GLU A 60 -7.88 -2.40 -15.28
N ASN A 61 -8.70 -2.43 -14.23
CA ASN A 61 -8.45 -1.73 -12.98
C ASN A 61 -7.65 -2.65 -12.06
N LEU A 62 -6.46 -2.20 -11.69
CA LEU A 62 -5.61 -2.86 -10.70
C LEU A 62 -5.90 -2.27 -9.33
N SER A 63 -6.28 -3.13 -8.40
CA SER A 63 -6.47 -2.77 -6.99
C SER A 63 -5.47 -3.52 -6.12
N VAL A 64 -4.89 -2.83 -5.14
CA VAL A 64 -3.96 -3.40 -4.16
C VAL A 64 -4.46 -3.05 -2.78
N SER A 65 -4.74 -4.04 -1.93
CA SER A 65 -4.96 -3.82 -0.50
C SER A 65 -3.67 -4.08 0.25
N VAL A 66 -3.28 -3.15 1.12
CA VAL A 66 -2.13 -3.30 2.02
C VAL A 66 -2.64 -3.30 3.45
N TRP A 67 -2.27 -4.33 4.20
CA TRP A 67 -2.77 -4.57 5.55
C TRP A 67 -1.63 -5.04 6.47
N SER A 68 -1.67 -4.61 7.73
CA SER A 68 -0.82 -5.20 8.77
C SER A 68 -1.52 -5.08 10.12
N GLU A 69 -1.68 -6.22 10.80
CA GLU A 69 -2.19 -6.21 12.17
C GLU A 69 -1.12 -5.99 13.22
N LYS A 70 0.18 -6.09 12.88
CA LYS A 70 1.30 -6.02 13.85
C LYS A 70 2.03 -4.67 13.83
N ASN A 71 2.16 -4.04 12.67
CA ASN A 71 3.01 -2.85 12.51
C ASN A 71 2.22 -1.68 11.95
N ALA A 72 2.39 -0.51 12.56
CA ALA A 72 1.96 0.73 11.92
C ALA A 72 2.91 1.04 10.76
N PHE A 73 2.37 1.52 9.64
CA PHE A 73 3.15 1.94 8.50
C PHE A 73 2.70 3.32 8.01
N GLN A 74 3.63 3.99 7.34
CA GLN A 74 3.41 5.25 6.64
C GLN A 74 3.70 5.06 5.16
N ALA A 75 2.87 5.64 4.31
CA ALA A 75 3.06 5.63 2.86
C ALA A 75 3.56 7.00 2.39
N PHE A 76 4.51 6.99 1.46
CA PHE A 76 5.11 8.19 0.90
C PHE A 76 5.11 8.13 -0.62
N TYR A 77 4.62 9.20 -1.23
CA TYR A 77 4.62 9.41 -2.67
C TYR A 77 5.45 10.66 -3.00
N ASN A 78 6.48 10.52 -3.83
CA ASN A 78 7.43 11.59 -4.15
C ASN A 78 8.02 12.31 -2.91
N GLY A 79 8.25 11.54 -1.83
CA GLY A 79 8.80 12.05 -0.58
C GLY A 79 7.79 12.75 0.34
N LEU A 80 6.52 12.86 -0.08
CA LEU A 80 5.44 13.43 0.72
C LEU A 80 4.60 12.32 1.35
N PRO A 81 4.15 12.47 2.61
CA PRO A 81 3.26 11.50 3.22
C PRO A 81 1.93 11.47 2.47
N VAL A 82 1.45 10.27 2.19
CA VAL A 82 0.08 10.04 1.75
C VAL A 82 -0.80 10.07 3.00
N SER A 83 -1.96 10.72 2.93
CA SER A 83 -2.96 10.60 4.00
C SER A 83 -3.33 9.13 4.14
N LEU A 84 -3.25 8.62 5.37
CA LEU A 84 -3.59 7.26 5.75
C LEU A 84 -4.67 7.23 6.80
#